data_AF-A0A6G2U1C9-F1
#
_entry.id   AF-A0A6G2U1C9-F1
#
_cell.length_a   1.000
_cell.length_b   1.000
_cell.length_c   1.000
_cell.angle_alpha   90.00
_cell.angle_beta   90.00
_cell.angle_gamma   90.00
#
_symmetry.space_group_name_H-M   'P 1'
#
loop_
_entity.id
_entity.type
_entity.pdbx_description
1 polymer ?
#
loop_
_entity_poly.entity_id
_entity_poly.type
_entity_poly.pdbx_seq_one_letter_code
_entity_poly.pdbx_strand_id
1 'polypeptide(L)'
;MKSTTRMALALCTALASSAALAAPVQAAPEKSSPSAQLQQECTTAYENNWLLGADPLPTKSPLKEIVSGWNRIKGSASGDAFLKEWRTADGKDWRYPDNDGFDGKPQPEKLTKGTQLDRFGQSSGRFLSPFKTNYAKRAIPPSNLRTYPNDVECNYHRYEVVNPFTVQTGKIAKWFGQEGGGTQKVLAKDDSVQNHITSGDLKEVPPAQTPQLSSPSLTP
;
A
#
# COMPACT_ATOMS: atom_id res chain seq x y z
N MET A 1 -29.34 -95.44 49.51
CA MET A 1 -28.15 -95.97 48.82
C MET A 1 -27.25 -94.81 48.41
N LYS A 2 -26.02 -94.77 48.94
CA LYS A 2 -24.82 -93.94 48.57
C LYS A 2 -25.02 -92.40 48.59
N SER A 3 -24.47 -91.65 49.56
CA SER A 3 -23.08 -91.13 49.65
C SER A 3 -22.70 -90.32 48.39
N THR A 4 -22.20 -89.07 48.40
CA THR A 4 -21.03 -88.54 49.12
C THR A 4 -20.86 -87.02 48.84
N THR A 5 -20.42 -86.27 49.85
CA THR A 5 -19.51 -85.09 49.92
C THR A 5 -19.10 -84.29 48.66
N ARG A 6 -19.06 -82.94 48.79
CA ARG A 6 -17.91 -81.99 48.64
C ARG A 6 -18.46 -80.58 48.42
N MET A 7 -17.87 -79.44 48.80
CA MET A 7 -16.74 -79.02 49.63
C MET A 7 -16.78 -77.48 49.53
N ALA A 8 -16.60 -76.76 50.63
CA ALA A 8 -16.69 -75.30 50.69
C ALA A 8 -15.54 -74.60 49.94
N LEU A 9 -15.80 -73.39 49.42
CA LEU A 9 -14.77 -72.37 49.26
C LEU A 9 -15.39 -70.97 49.39
N ALA A 10 -14.94 -70.26 50.42
CA ALA A 10 -15.15 -68.83 50.63
C ALA A 10 -14.20 -68.04 49.72
N LEU A 11 -14.60 -66.85 49.28
CA LEU A 11 -13.69 -65.69 49.29
C LEU A 11 -14.45 -64.37 49.14
N CYS A 12 -14.26 -63.51 50.15
CA CYS A 12 -14.57 -62.09 50.13
C CYS A 12 -13.93 -61.41 48.92
N THR A 13 -14.69 -60.56 48.22
CA THR A 13 -14.14 -59.60 47.26
C THR A 13 -14.28 -58.20 47.83
N ALA A 14 -13.14 -57.51 47.88
CA ALA A 14 -12.95 -56.19 48.46
C ALA A 14 -13.44 -55.07 47.52
N LEU A 15 -13.84 -53.96 48.14
CA LEU A 15 -14.11 -52.67 47.53
C LEU A 15 -12.86 -52.10 46.84
N ALA A 16 -13.04 -51.53 45.65
CA ALA A 16 -12.12 -50.55 45.08
C ALA A 16 -12.92 -49.41 44.45
N SER A 17 -13.01 -48.31 45.20
CA SER A 17 -13.55 -47.03 44.76
C SER A 17 -12.69 -46.45 43.65
N SER A 18 -13.26 -46.23 42.47
CA SER A 18 -12.57 -45.52 41.39
C SER A 18 -12.72 -44.02 41.59
N ALA A 19 -11.69 -43.37 42.13
CA ALA A 19 -11.54 -41.93 42.08
C ALA A 19 -11.15 -41.52 40.66
N ALA A 20 -12.05 -40.83 39.95
CA ALA A 20 -11.72 -40.23 38.67
C ALA A 20 -10.79 -39.02 38.91
N LEU A 21 -9.51 -39.16 38.59
CA LEU A 21 -8.57 -38.06 38.48
C LEU A 21 -8.98 -37.19 37.29
N ALA A 22 -9.53 -36.00 37.58
CA ALA A 22 -9.65 -34.94 36.59
C ALA A 22 -8.23 -34.48 36.22
N ALA A 23 -7.78 -34.84 35.01
CA ALA A 23 -6.54 -34.29 34.47
C ALA A 23 -6.73 -32.76 34.26
N PRO A 24 -5.73 -31.93 34.61
CA PRO A 24 -5.78 -30.52 34.25
C PRO A 24 -5.74 -30.43 32.72
N VAL A 25 -6.77 -29.81 32.14
CA VAL A 25 -6.75 -29.40 30.73
C VAL A 25 -5.66 -28.36 30.61
N GLN A 26 -4.47 -28.80 30.23
CA GLN A 26 -3.37 -27.92 29.92
C GLN A 26 -3.73 -27.27 28.58
N ALA A 27 -4.25 -26.04 28.66
CA ALA A 27 -4.46 -25.20 27.49
C ALA A 27 -3.15 -25.20 26.70
N ALA A 28 -3.22 -25.65 25.45
CA ALA A 28 -2.09 -25.58 24.54
C ALA A 28 -1.62 -24.12 24.49
N PRO A 29 -0.30 -23.86 24.40
CA PRO A 29 0.17 -22.51 24.17
C PRO A 29 -0.43 -22.06 22.84
N GLU A 30 -1.40 -21.15 22.90
CA GLU A 30 -1.84 -20.40 21.75
C GLU A 30 -0.59 -19.73 21.20
N LYS A 31 -0.09 -20.27 20.08
CA LYS A 31 0.89 -19.56 19.27
C LYS A 31 0.25 -18.21 19.02
N SER A 32 0.80 -17.17 19.62
CA SER A 32 0.46 -15.81 19.30
C SER A 32 0.58 -15.69 17.79
N SER A 33 -0.58 -15.68 17.11
CA SER A 33 -0.64 -15.24 15.74
C SER A 33 -0.01 -13.86 15.73
N PRO A 34 0.87 -13.52 14.77
CA PRO A 34 1.37 -12.18 14.65
C PRO A 34 0.15 -11.27 14.48
N SER A 35 -0.25 -10.69 15.60
CA SER A 35 -1.27 -9.66 15.69
C SER A 35 -0.92 -8.63 14.64
N ALA A 36 -1.81 -8.47 13.66
CA ALA A 36 -2.13 -7.26 12.90
C ALA A 36 -1.19 -6.04 13.06
N GLN A 37 0.12 -6.24 12.94
CA GLN A 37 1.06 -5.18 12.63
C GLN A 37 0.75 -4.83 11.19
N LEU A 38 0.27 -3.61 10.98
CA LEU A 38 0.02 -3.03 9.66
C LEU A 38 1.25 -3.29 8.78
N GLN A 39 1.22 -4.35 7.97
CA GLN A 39 2.34 -4.72 7.12
C GLN A 39 2.58 -3.57 6.16
N GLN A 40 3.77 -2.98 6.20
CA GLN A 40 4.13 -1.85 5.36
C GLN A 40 4.09 -2.27 3.89
N GLU A 41 3.41 -1.50 3.05
CA GLU A 41 3.24 -1.79 1.61
C GLU A 41 4.38 -1.19 0.78
N CYS A 42 4.54 -1.71 -0.44
CA CYS A 42 5.54 -1.25 -1.41
C CYS A 42 7.01 -1.32 -0.94
N THR A 43 7.35 -2.36 -0.17
CA THR A 43 8.67 -2.56 0.45
C THR A 43 9.58 -3.55 -0.29
N THR A 44 9.04 -4.32 -1.24
CA THR A 44 9.80 -5.27 -2.07
C THR A 44 9.69 -4.91 -3.54
N ALA A 45 10.77 -5.09 -4.30
CA ALA A 45 10.83 -4.78 -5.73
C ALA A 45 10.37 -5.94 -6.60
N TYR A 46 9.69 -5.63 -7.71
CA TYR A 46 9.39 -6.59 -8.76
C TYR A 46 10.67 -7.10 -9.43
N GLU A 47 10.82 -8.42 -9.51
CA GLU A 47 12.00 -9.06 -10.11
C GLU A 47 13.33 -8.51 -9.53
N ASN A 48 13.34 -8.14 -8.24
CA ASN A 48 14.47 -7.51 -7.55
C ASN A 48 14.95 -6.19 -8.20
N ASN A 49 14.09 -5.50 -8.97
CA ASN A 49 14.43 -4.29 -9.69
C ASN A 49 13.41 -3.17 -9.41
N TRP A 50 13.83 -2.17 -8.64
CA TRP A 50 12.96 -1.03 -8.29
C TRP A 50 12.56 -0.15 -9.49
N LEU A 51 13.24 -0.24 -10.64
CA LEU A 51 12.77 0.42 -11.86
C LEU A 51 11.42 -0.16 -12.33
N LEU A 52 11.10 -1.40 -11.96
CA LEU A 52 9.84 -2.08 -12.26
C LEU A 52 8.80 -1.96 -11.14
N GLY A 53 9.09 -1.14 -10.11
CA GLY A 53 8.17 -0.81 -9.03
C GLY A 53 8.01 -1.91 -7.98
N ALA A 54 7.11 -1.68 -7.03
CA ALA A 54 6.83 -2.60 -5.93
C ALA A 54 6.12 -3.89 -6.37
N ASP A 55 6.44 -5.00 -5.72
CA ASP A 55 5.70 -6.25 -5.77
C ASP A 55 5.71 -6.96 -4.41
N PRO A 56 4.54 -7.31 -3.82
CA PRO A 56 3.18 -7.14 -4.36
C PRO A 56 2.73 -5.67 -4.46
N LEU A 57 1.71 -5.42 -5.27
CA LEU A 57 1.03 -4.13 -5.34
C LEU A 57 0.27 -3.82 -4.03
N PRO A 58 0.08 -2.53 -3.67
CA PRO A 58 -0.64 -2.15 -2.47
C PRO A 58 -2.10 -2.61 -2.49
N THR A 59 -2.57 -3.04 -1.33
CA THR A 59 -3.88 -3.65 -1.08
C THR A 59 -4.74 -2.83 -0.12
N LYS A 60 -4.18 -1.80 0.53
CA LYS A 60 -4.93 -0.87 1.38
C LYS A 60 -5.54 0.26 0.54
N SER A 61 -6.70 0.76 0.97
CA SER A 61 -7.32 1.94 0.37
C SER A 61 -6.55 3.22 0.78
N PRO A 62 -6.40 4.24 -0.08
CA PRO A 62 -6.95 4.36 -1.44
C PRO A 62 -6.10 3.71 -2.54
N LEU A 63 -4.94 3.18 -2.20
CA LEU A 63 -3.95 2.72 -3.19
C LEU A 63 -4.44 1.51 -3.96
N LYS A 64 -5.11 0.55 -3.32
CA LYS A 64 -5.75 -0.60 -3.96
C LYS A 64 -6.62 -0.21 -5.15
N GLU A 65 -7.45 0.82 -4.98
CA GLU A 65 -8.32 1.31 -6.04
C GLU A 65 -7.53 2.06 -7.11
N ILE A 66 -6.53 2.83 -6.71
CA ILE A 66 -5.68 3.60 -7.62
C ILE A 66 -4.86 2.69 -8.55
N VAL A 67 -4.29 1.59 -8.03
CA VAL A 67 -3.49 0.64 -8.83
C VAL A 67 -4.34 -0.45 -9.49
N SER A 68 -5.66 -0.43 -9.28
CA SER A 68 -6.55 -1.44 -9.85
C SER A 68 -6.46 -1.46 -11.38
N GLY A 69 -6.24 -2.66 -11.94
CA GLY A 69 -6.09 -2.88 -13.37
C GLY A 69 -4.78 -2.36 -13.99
N TRP A 70 -3.86 -1.81 -13.20
CA TRP A 70 -2.56 -1.38 -13.71
C TRP A 70 -1.66 -2.58 -14.01
N ASN A 71 -1.09 -2.60 -15.22
CA ASN A 71 -0.08 -3.57 -15.62
C ASN A 71 1.24 -2.82 -15.84
N ARG A 72 2.19 -3.05 -14.92
CA ARG A 72 3.49 -2.36 -14.83
C ARG A 72 4.34 -2.39 -16.11
N ILE A 73 4.26 -3.47 -16.89
CA ILE A 73 5.02 -3.67 -18.13
C ILE A 73 4.08 -3.86 -19.33
N LYS A 74 2.90 -3.24 -19.31
CA LYS A 74 1.90 -3.36 -20.39
C LYS A 74 2.55 -3.12 -21.76
N GLY A 75 2.34 -4.06 -22.69
CA GLY A 75 2.88 -3.99 -24.05
C GLY A 75 4.34 -4.39 -24.19
N SER A 76 5.01 -4.84 -23.12
CA SER A 76 6.38 -5.35 -23.14
C SER A 76 6.43 -6.85 -22.84
N ALA A 77 7.36 -7.57 -23.47
CA ALA A 77 7.52 -9.01 -23.28
C ALA A 77 8.20 -9.39 -21.96
N SER A 78 9.00 -8.49 -21.38
CA SER A 78 9.73 -8.67 -20.13
C SER A 78 10.04 -7.32 -19.48
N GLY A 79 10.52 -7.34 -18.22
CA GLY A 79 11.05 -6.16 -17.54
C GLY A 79 12.20 -5.51 -18.32
N ASP A 80 13.15 -6.30 -18.84
CA ASP A 80 14.27 -5.79 -19.64
C ASP A 80 13.81 -5.13 -20.95
N ALA A 81 12.83 -5.71 -21.63
CA ALA A 81 12.25 -5.11 -22.85
C ALA A 81 11.58 -3.77 -22.53
N PHE A 82 10.86 -3.69 -21.40
CA PHE A 82 10.25 -2.45 -20.92
C PHE A 82 11.31 -1.39 -20.62
N LEU A 83 12.36 -1.74 -19.88
CA LEU A 83 13.43 -0.78 -19.53
C LEU A 83 14.20 -0.30 -20.75
N LYS A 84 14.46 -1.19 -21.72
CA LYS A 84 15.11 -0.83 -22.98
C LYS A 84 14.31 0.21 -23.77
N GLU A 85 12.98 0.12 -23.75
CA GLU A 85 12.11 1.06 -24.44
C GLU A 85 12.04 2.41 -23.70
N TRP A 86 11.87 2.37 -22.38
CA TRP A 86 11.45 3.56 -21.61
C TRP A 86 12.57 4.27 -20.84
N ARG A 87 13.81 3.78 -20.87
CA ARG A 87 14.98 4.44 -20.24
C ARG A 87 15.79 5.21 -21.28
N THR A 88 16.52 6.24 -20.84
CA THR A 88 17.45 6.99 -21.69
C THR A 88 18.55 6.05 -22.21
N ALA A 89 19.22 6.43 -23.30
CA ALA A 89 20.25 5.58 -23.93
C ALA A 89 21.42 5.24 -22.98
N ASP A 90 21.73 6.14 -22.04
CA ASP A 90 22.73 5.91 -20.99
C ASP A 90 22.18 5.17 -19.76
N GLY A 91 20.89 4.84 -19.76
CA GLY A 91 20.19 4.12 -18.71
C GLY A 91 20.04 4.88 -17.40
N LYS A 92 20.40 6.18 -17.33
CA LYS A 92 20.41 6.95 -16.08
C LYS A 92 19.04 7.50 -15.69
N ASP A 93 18.19 7.82 -16.65
CA ASP A 93 16.86 8.36 -16.40
C ASP A 93 15.78 7.65 -17.22
N TRP A 94 14.52 7.97 -16.91
CA TRP A 94 13.38 7.63 -17.74
C TRP A 94 13.32 8.56 -18.94
N ARG A 95 12.95 8.02 -20.11
CA ARG A 95 12.55 8.81 -21.26
C ARG A 95 11.15 9.35 -20.97
N TYR A 96 11.04 10.57 -20.47
CA TYR A 96 9.76 11.25 -20.26
C TYR A 96 9.21 11.81 -21.58
N PRO A 97 7.89 12.00 -21.68
CA PRO A 97 7.29 12.67 -22.84
C PRO A 97 7.66 14.16 -22.86
N ASP A 98 7.63 14.74 -24.05
CA ASP A 98 7.70 16.19 -24.23
C ASP A 98 6.49 16.90 -23.59
N ASN A 99 6.52 18.24 -23.58
CA ASN A 99 5.39 19.07 -23.17
C ASN A 99 4.87 18.73 -21.76
N ASP A 100 5.76 18.38 -20.83
CA ASP A 100 5.40 17.98 -19.46
C ASP A 100 4.37 16.82 -19.42
N GLY A 101 4.33 15.99 -20.45
CA GLY A 101 3.38 14.88 -20.58
C GLY A 101 1.94 15.30 -20.84
N PHE A 102 1.68 16.55 -21.23
CA PHE A 102 0.34 16.97 -21.65
C PHE A 102 -0.01 16.43 -23.05
N ASP A 103 -1.20 15.84 -23.15
CA ASP A 103 -1.87 15.53 -24.42
C ASP A 103 -2.55 16.79 -24.96
N GLY A 104 -1.76 17.63 -25.63
CA GLY A 104 -2.18 18.92 -26.17
C GLY A 104 -1.80 20.11 -25.29
N LYS A 105 -2.44 21.26 -25.55
CA LYS A 105 -2.10 22.54 -24.89
C LYS A 105 -2.72 22.59 -23.48
N PRO A 106 -1.92 22.69 -22.41
CA PRO A 106 -2.46 22.88 -21.07
C PRO A 106 -3.13 24.25 -20.93
N GLN A 107 -4.03 24.35 -19.97
CA GLN A 107 -4.74 25.58 -19.64
C GLN A 107 -4.48 25.97 -18.18
N PRO A 108 -4.42 27.27 -17.87
CA PRO A 108 -4.35 27.71 -16.49
C PRO A 108 -5.65 27.35 -15.75
N GLU A 109 -5.53 26.90 -14.52
CA GLU A 109 -6.65 26.63 -13.62
C GLU A 109 -6.32 27.16 -12.22
N LYS A 110 -7.27 27.88 -11.64
CA LYS A 110 -7.20 28.30 -10.25
C LYS A 110 -7.77 27.20 -9.36
N LEU A 111 -6.92 26.55 -8.58
CA LEU A 111 -7.36 25.59 -7.59
C LEU A 111 -7.94 26.34 -6.39
N THR A 112 -9.11 25.93 -5.92
CA THR A 112 -9.83 26.58 -4.82
C THR A 112 -9.73 25.76 -3.54
N LYS A 113 -9.94 26.42 -2.40
CA LYS A 113 -9.97 25.77 -1.08
C LYS A 113 -10.84 24.51 -1.08
N GLY A 114 -10.36 23.44 -0.44
CA GLY A 114 -11.01 22.14 -0.35
C GLY A 114 -10.73 21.19 -1.53
N THR A 115 -10.09 21.66 -2.61
CA THR A 115 -9.69 20.79 -3.72
C THR A 115 -8.73 19.71 -3.23
N GLN A 116 -9.04 18.45 -3.52
CA GLN A 116 -8.26 17.29 -3.10
C GLN A 116 -7.33 16.83 -4.23
N LEU A 117 -6.04 16.71 -3.91
CA LEU A 117 -4.98 16.31 -4.84
C LEU A 117 -4.20 15.14 -4.25
N ASP A 118 -3.48 14.42 -5.10
CA ASP A 118 -2.51 13.42 -4.69
C ASP A 118 -1.30 13.36 -5.64
N ARG A 119 -0.25 12.68 -5.20
CA ARG A 119 0.99 12.51 -5.97
C ARG A 119 1.71 11.22 -5.57
N PHE A 120 2.36 10.60 -6.55
CA PHE A 120 3.40 9.60 -6.32
C PHE A 120 4.77 10.25 -6.57
N GLY A 121 5.57 10.46 -5.54
CA GLY A 121 6.83 11.21 -5.62
C GLY A 121 6.97 12.28 -4.54
N GLN A 122 8.21 12.54 -4.17
CA GLN A 122 8.61 13.57 -3.21
C GLN A 122 8.01 14.95 -3.51
N SER A 123 7.84 15.75 -2.44
CA SER A 123 7.28 17.11 -2.46
C SER A 123 8.15 18.13 -3.21
N SER A 124 9.42 17.82 -3.48
CA SER A 124 10.29 18.64 -4.35
C SER A 124 9.83 18.66 -5.81
N GLY A 125 8.93 17.75 -6.22
CA GLY A 125 8.36 17.73 -7.56
C GLY A 125 7.21 18.71 -7.75
N ARG A 126 6.75 18.81 -9.01
CA ARG A 126 5.75 19.81 -9.44
C ARG A 126 4.48 19.26 -10.08
N PHE A 127 4.31 17.94 -10.11
CA PHE A 127 3.17 17.28 -10.77
C PHE A 127 2.22 16.69 -9.75
N LEU A 128 0.95 17.06 -9.79
CA LEU A 128 -0.11 16.47 -8.98
C LEU A 128 -1.20 15.92 -9.89
N SER A 129 -2.10 15.12 -9.32
CA SER A 129 -3.34 14.73 -9.97
C SER A 129 -4.53 14.99 -9.05
N PRO A 130 -5.76 15.08 -9.57
CA PRO A 130 -6.95 14.95 -8.75
C PRO A 130 -6.90 13.68 -7.91
N PHE A 131 -7.32 13.78 -6.66
CA PHE A 131 -7.33 12.66 -5.73
C PHE A 131 -8.00 11.40 -6.33
N LYS A 132 -7.37 10.24 -6.14
CA LYS A 132 -7.78 8.92 -6.66
C LYS A 132 -7.72 8.77 -8.18
N THR A 133 -6.95 9.61 -8.89
CA THR A 133 -6.65 9.33 -10.30
C THR A 133 -5.97 7.96 -10.43
N ASN A 134 -6.50 7.06 -11.25
CA ASN A 134 -5.95 5.71 -11.42
C ASN A 134 -4.50 5.75 -11.93
N TYR A 135 -3.65 4.86 -11.46
CA TYR A 135 -2.20 4.85 -11.75
C TYR A 135 -1.91 4.73 -13.26
N ALA A 136 -2.64 3.90 -13.99
CA ALA A 136 -2.51 3.77 -15.45
C ALA A 136 -2.92 5.07 -16.19
N LYS A 137 -3.81 5.87 -15.58
CA LYS A 137 -4.23 7.18 -16.13
C LYS A 137 -3.19 8.28 -15.88
N ARG A 138 -2.23 8.04 -14.99
CA ARG A 138 -1.11 8.98 -14.70
C ARG A 138 0.06 8.82 -15.64
N ALA A 139 0.19 7.69 -16.34
CA ALA A 139 1.31 7.39 -17.23
C ALA A 139 2.69 7.75 -16.63
N ILE A 140 2.90 7.35 -15.37
CA ILE A 140 4.16 7.50 -14.63
C ILE A 140 4.89 6.15 -14.55
N PRO A 141 6.22 6.13 -14.39
CA PRO A 141 6.96 4.88 -14.44
C PRO A 141 6.74 4.05 -13.16
N PRO A 142 6.90 2.71 -13.23
CA PRO A 142 6.67 1.83 -12.08
C PRO A 142 7.47 2.18 -10.82
N SER A 143 8.67 2.75 -10.99
CA SER A 143 9.54 3.16 -9.87
C SER A 143 8.92 4.20 -8.93
N ASN A 144 7.89 4.92 -9.36
CA ASN A 144 7.17 5.86 -8.49
C ASN A 144 6.34 5.14 -7.42
N LEU A 145 6.12 3.82 -7.54
CA LEU A 145 5.44 3.00 -6.55
C LEU A 145 6.48 2.20 -5.73
N ARG A 146 7.13 2.89 -4.78
CA ARG A 146 8.15 2.33 -3.88
C ARG A 146 8.12 3.08 -2.56
N THR A 147 8.34 2.40 -1.45
CA THR A 147 8.65 3.07 -0.18
C THR A 147 10.16 3.32 -0.08
N TYR A 148 10.57 4.59 0.00
CA TYR A 148 11.96 4.95 0.28
C TYR A 148 12.22 4.99 1.80
N PRO A 149 13.46 4.79 2.26
CA PRO A 149 13.81 5.00 3.66
C PRO A 149 13.42 6.42 4.10
N ASN A 150 12.72 6.52 5.23
CA ASN A 150 12.23 7.79 5.80
C ASN A 150 11.22 8.55 4.91
N ASP A 151 10.56 7.86 3.99
CA ASP A 151 9.52 8.42 3.14
C ASP A 151 8.14 7.83 3.48
N VAL A 152 7.09 8.42 2.93
CA VAL A 152 5.72 7.90 3.05
C VAL A 152 5.58 6.55 2.35
N GLU A 153 4.71 5.70 2.89
CA GLU A 153 4.37 4.39 2.31
C GLU A 153 3.98 4.54 0.83
N CYS A 154 4.59 3.71 -0.02
CA CYS A 154 4.43 3.72 -1.48
C CYS A 154 4.75 5.04 -2.19
N ASN A 155 5.47 5.97 -1.53
CA ASN A 155 5.77 7.30 -2.05
C ASN A 155 4.50 8.07 -2.45
N TYR A 156 3.40 7.80 -1.75
CA TYR A 156 2.07 8.33 -2.07
C TYR A 156 1.65 9.40 -1.07
N HIS A 157 1.40 10.60 -1.58
CA HIS A 157 1.02 11.76 -0.80
C HIS A 157 -0.38 12.24 -1.19
N ARG A 158 -1.09 12.82 -0.23
CA ARG A 158 -2.41 13.43 -0.43
C ARG A 158 -2.38 14.86 0.08
N TYR A 159 -3.06 15.75 -0.62
CA TYR A 159 -3.08 17.16 -0.28
C TYR A 159 -4.49 17.74 -0.38
N GLU A 160 -4.74 18.75 0.43
CA GLU A 160 -5.91 19.61 0.32
C GLU A 160 -5.45 21.05 0.10
N VAL A 161 -6.09 21.74 -0.86
CA VAL A 161 -5.87 23.16 -1.08
C VAL A 161 -6.49 23.96 0.06
N VAL A 162 -5.66 24.78 0.73
CA VAL A 162 -6.06 25.65 1.84
C VAL A 162 -6.26 27.07 1.32
N ASN A 163 -5.28 27.60 0.58
CA ASN A 163 -5.37 28.90 -0.10
C ASN A 163 -5.37 28.71 -1.62
N PRO A 164 -6.14 29.51 -2.37
CA PRO A 164 -6.19 29.35 -3.82
C PRO A 164 -4.88 29.73 -4.53
N PHE A 165 -4.43 28.88 -5.46
CA PHE A 165 -3.26 29.13 -6.33
C PHE A 165 -3.53 28.61 -7.75
N THR A 166 -2.67 28.97 -8.71
CA THR A 166 -2.85 28.62 -10.14
C THR A 166 -1.89 27.53 -10.56
N VAL A 167 -2.40 26.58 -11.36
CA VAL A 167 -1.63 25.51 -11.99
C VAL A 167 -1.88 25.47 -13.49
N GLN A 168 -1.04 24.76 -14.23
CA GLN A 168 -1.37 24.28 -15.56
C GLN A 168 -2.12 22.95 -15.46
N THR A 169 -3.25 22.82 -16.14
CA THR A 169 -4.03 21.59 -16.19
C THR A 169 -4.30 21.12 -17.61
N GLY A 170 -4.45 19.81 -17.76
CA GLY A 170 -4.66 19.17 -19.06
C GLY A 170 -4.67 17.66 -18.93
N LYS A 171 -4.93 17.01 -20.06
CA LYS A 171 -4.89 15.55 -20.17
C LYS A 171 -3.45 15.06 -20.19
N ILE A 172 -3.24 13.89 -19.61
CA ILE A 172 -1.94 13.21 -19.60
C ILE A 172 -1.82 12.37 -20.87
N ALA A 173 -0.71 12.48 -21.60
CA ALA A 173 -0.43 11.68 -22.78
C ALA A 173 -0.25 10.19 -22.46
N LYS A 174 -0.42 9.35 -23.48
CA LYS A 174 -0.06 7.93 -23.42
C LYS A 174 1.44 7.80 -23.24
N TRP A 175 1.90 7.10 -22.22
CA TRP A 175 3.33 6.91 -21.96
C TRP A 175 3.60 5.71 -21.05
N PHE A 176 4.84 5.21 -21.01
CA PHE A 176 5.24 4.02 -20.21
C PHE A 176 4.33 2.79 -20.40
N GLY A 177 3.87 2.57 -21.63
CA GLY A 177 2.94 1.50 -21.99
C GLY A 177 1.51 1.69 -21.48
N GLN A 178 1.20 2.80 -20.81
CA GLN A 178 -0.11 3.12 -20.25
C GLN A 178 -0.91 4.06 -21.14
N GLU A 179 -2.25 3.99 -21.02
CA GLU A 179 -3.16 4.82 -21.82
C GLU A 179 -3.18 6.30 -21.42
N GLY A 180 -2.63 6.67 -20.27
CA GLY A 180 -2.74 8.04 -19.76
C GLY A 180 -4.20 8.50 -19.73
N GLY A 181 -4.46 9.75 -20.12
CA GLY A 181 -5.79 10.34 -20.24
C GLY A 181 -6.41 10.79 -18.91
N GLY A 182 -5.69 10.61 -17.79
CA GLY A 182 -5.97 11.30 -16.54
C GLY A 182 -5.78 12.80 -16.70
N THR A 183 -6.15 13.56 -15.66
CA THR A 183 -5.88 14.99 -15.60
C THR A 183 -4.68 15.22 -14.70
N GLN A 184 -3.70 16.00 -15.14
CA GLN A 184 -2.61 16.47 -14.27
C GLN A 184 -2.78 17.95 -13.92
N LYS A 185 -2.19 18.32 -12.78
CA LYS A 185 -2.05 19.68 -12.26
C LYS A 185 -0.56 19.94 -12.10
N VAL A 186 0.00 20.86 -12.88
CA VAL A 186 1.45 21.08 -12.96
C VAL A 186 1.77 22.49 -12.50
N LEU A 187 2.67 22.60 -11.52
CA LEU A 187 3.17 23.87 -11.01
C LEU A 187 4.21 24.48 -11.98
N ALA A 188 4.54 25.75 -11.77
CA ALA A 188 5.59 26.43 -12.51
C ALA A 188 6.95 25.69 -12.38
N LYS A 189 7.87 25.93 -13.33
CA LYS A 189 9.14 25.18 -13.40
C LYS A 189 10.08 25.45 -12.22
N ASP A 190 9.98 26.64 -11.65
CA ASP A 190 10.72 27.14 -10.50
C ASP A 190 9.96 26.94 -9.17
N ASP A 191 8.88 26.15 -9.20
CA ASP A 191 8.01 25.92 -8.06
C ASP A 191 7.88 24.42 -7.71
N SER A 192 7.36 24.12 -6.52
CA SER A 192 7.23 22.75 -6.02
C SER A 192 6.06 22.58 -5.05
N VAL A 193 5.64 21.33 -4.86
CA VAL A 193 4.63 21.01 -3.84
C VAL A 193 5.11 21.44 -2.45
N GLN A 194 6.40 21.30 -2.16
CA GLN A 194 7.01 21.72 -0.90
C GLN A 194 6.83 23.21 -0.65
N ASN A 195 7.00 24.06 -1.67
CA ASN A 195 6.81 25.51 -1.52
C ASN A 195 5.36 25.85 -1.13
N HIS A 196 4.38 25.18 -1.75
CA HIS A 196 2.96 25.37 -1.42
C HIS A 196 2.58 24.80 -0.05
N ILE A 197 3.27 23.75 0.43
CA ILE A 197 3.11 23.30 1.82
C ILE A 197 3.66 24.36 2.78
N THR A 198 4.88 24.85 2.53
CA THR A 198 5.57 25.81 3.41
C THR A 198 4.87 27.17 3.46
N SER A 199 4.31 27.63 2.34
CA SER A 199 3.52 28.88 2.27
C SER A 199 2.09 28.73 2.82
N GLY A 200 1.63 27.50 3.06
CA GLY A 200 0.29 27.22 3.58
C GLY A 200 -0.81 27.17 2.52
N ASP A 201 -0.46 27.12 1.24
CA ASP A 201 -1.41 26.93 0.13
C ASP A 201 -1.93 25.49 0.06
N LEU A 202 -1.08 24.53 0.37
CA LEU A 202 -1.40 23.11 0.46
C LEU A 202 -1.19 22.60 1.89
N LYS A 203 -2.09 21.71 2.31
CA LYS A 203 -1.92 20.91 3.52
C LYS A 203 -1.79 19.45 3.12
N GLU A 204 -0.74 18.79 3.57
CA GLU A 204 -0.63 17.34 3.46
C GLU A 204 -1.66 16.66 4.37
N VAL A 205 -2.39 15.71 3.81
CA VAL A 205 -3.42 14.92 4.49
C VAL A 205 -2.81 13.55 4.77
N PRO A 206 -2.46 13.24 6.03
CA PRO A 206 -1.91 11.94 6.38
C PRO A 206 -2.84 10.81 5.93
N PRO A 207 -2.32 9.61 5.62
CA PRO A 207 -3.14 8.42 5.55
C PRO A 207 -3.94 8.32 6.86
N ALA A 208 -5.22 7.94 6.79
CA ALA A 208 -6.01 7.76 8.00
C ALA A 208 -5.27 6.79 8.92
N GLN A 209 -4.74 7.30 10.04
CA GLN A 209 -4.21 6.44 11.08
C GLN A 209 -5.42 5.69 11.62
N THR A 210 -5.42 4.35 11.52
CA THR A 210 -6.35 3.52 12.29
C THR A 210 -6.23 3.97 13.75
N PRO A 211 -7.33 4.30 14.46
CA PRO A 211 -7.24 4.67 15.86
C PRO A 211 -6.44 3.59 16.58
N GLN A 212 -5.29 3.96 17.15
CA GLN A 212 -4.63 3.06 18.10
C GLN A 212 -5.66 2.81 19.19
N LEU A 213 -6.04 1.55 19.38
CA LEU A 213 -6.81 1.13 20.54
C LEU A 213 -6.06 1.65 21.75
N SER A 214 -6.57 2.72 22.36
CA SER A 214 -6.10 3.19 23.65
C SER A 214 -6.25 2.03 24.60
N SER A 215 -5.13 1.42 25.00
CA SER A 215 -5.12 0.38 26.02
C SER A 215 -5.91 0.91 27.22
N PRO A 216 -6.94 0.20 27.72
CA PRO A 216 -7.59 0.62 28.95
C PRO A 216 -6.53 0.63 30.05
N SER A 217 -6.39 1.78 30.72
CA SER A 217 -5.57 1.91 31.90
C SER A 217 -6.05 0.89 32.92
N LEU A 218 -5.25 -0.17 33.14
CA LEU A 218 -5.38 -1.02 34.30
C LEU A 218 -4.90 -0.20 35.49
N THR A 219 -5.83 0.48 36.14
CA THR A 219 -5.62 1.00 37.50
C THR A 219 -5.55 -0.21 38.45
N PRO A 220 -4.57 -0.23 39.37
CA PRO A 220 -4.30 -1.36 40.27
C PRO A 220 -5.42 -1.63 41.27
#